data_AF-A0A375I4D0-F1
#
_entry.id   AF-A0A375I4D0-F1
#
_cell.length_a   1.000
_cell.length_b   1.000
_cell.length_c   1.000
_cell.angle_alpha   90.00
_cell.angle_beta   90.00
_cell.angle_gamma   90.00
#
_symmetry.space_group_name_H-M   'P 1'
#
loop_
_entity.id
_entity.type
_entity.pdbx_description
1 polymer ?
#
loop_
_entity_poly.entity_id
_entity_poly.type
_entity_poly.pdbx_seq_one_letter_code
_entity_poly.pdbx_strand_id
1 'polypeptide(L)' 'RTLADGWAYARCYTSERQRRDALASWIHFYNHHRPHTACGNLPPITRLTNIPDQYN' A
#
# COMPACT_ATOMS: atom_id res chain seq x y z
N ARG A 1 -8.66 -7.04 -0.36
CA ARG A 1 -9.15 -5.67 -0.09
C ARG A 1 -8.62 -4.79 -1.22
N THR A 2 -9.49 -4.03 -1.87
CA THR A 2 -9.13 -3.22 -3.04
C THR A 2 -8.57 -1.85 -2.63
N LEU A 3 -8.07 -1.07 -3.59
CA LEU A 3 -7.63 0.32 -3.37
C LEU A 3 -8.78 1.22 -2.92
N ALA A 4 -9.99 0.98 -3.43
CA ALA A 4 -11.19 1.68 -2.99
C ALA A 4 -11.47 1.40 -1.51
N ASP A 5 -11.52 0.12 -1.12
CA ASP A 5 -11.80 -0.29 0.27
C ASP A 5 -10.68 0.11 1.23
N GLY A 6 -9.43 0.12 0.76
CA GLY A 6 -8.25 0.35 1.57
C GLY A 6 -7.92 1.81 1.78
N TRP A 7 -8.21 2.67 0.80
CA TRP A 7 -7.88 4.08 0.84
C TRP A 7 -9.10 4.97 0.63
N ALA A 8 -9.82 4.82 -0.48
CA ALA A 8 -10.85 5.77 -0.86
C ALA A 8 -12.04 5.80 0.13
N TYR A 9 -12.37 4.64 0.70
CA TYR A 9 -13.50 4.47 1.62
C TYR A 9 -13.09 3.93 3.00
N ALA A 10 -11.79 3.86 3.30
CA ALA A 10 -11.32 3.36 4.59
C ALA A 10 -11.66 4.27 5.78
N ARG A 11 -11.95 5.55 5.52
CA ARG A 11 -12.40 6.56 6.48
C ARG A 11 -13.24 7.61 5.78
N CYS A 12 -14.03 8.36 6.54
CA CYS A 12 -14.67 9.57 6.02
C CYS A 12 -13.59 10.65 5.82
N TYR A 13 -13.46 11.13 4.60
CA TYR A 13 -12.68 12.33 4.28
C TYR A 13 -13.62 13.53 4.15
N THR A 14 -13.20 14.67 4.68
CA THR A 14 -13.99 15.92 4.60
C THR A 14 -13.77 16.66 3.28
N SER A 15 -12.75 16.28 2.51
CA SER A 15 -12.46 16.85 1.19
C SER A 15 -11.64 15.89 0.32
N GLU A 16 -11.73 16.10 -0.99
CA GLU A 16 -10.90 15.40 -1.99
C GLU A 16 -9.41 15.68 -1.81
N ARG A 17 -9.05 16.87 -1.30
CA ARG A 17 -7.67 17.20 -0.98
C ARG A 17 -7.14 16.31 0.15
N GLN A 18 -7.88 16.20 1.25
CA GLN A 18 -7.51 15.33 2.37
C GLN A 18 -7.38 13.87 1.93
N ARG A 19 -8.27 13.40 1.05
CA ARG A 19 -8.20 12.05 0.49
C ARG A 19 -6.93 11.83 -0.33
N ARG A 20 -6.56 12.79 -1.18
CA ARG A 20 -5.33 12.73 -1.98
C ARG A 20 -4.06 12.80 -1.12
N ASP A 21 -4.05 13.65 -0.09
CA ASP A 21 -2.91 13.77 0.82
C ASP A 21 -2.63 12.45 1.57
N ALA A 22 -3.68 11.68 1.87
CA ALA A 22 -3.56 10.35 2.48
C ALA A 22 -3.09 9.24 1.53
N LEU A 23 -3.14 9.47 0.20
CA LEU A 23 -2.84 8.43 -0.81
C LEU A 23 -1.39 7.95 -0.73
N ALA A 24 -0.43 8.86 -0.60
CA ALA A 24 0.99 8.52 -0.60
C ALA A 24 1.35 7.58 0.57
N SER A 25 0.88 7.92 1.77
CA SER A 25 1.08 7.07 2.96
C SER A 25 0.40 5.70 2.81
N TRP A 26 -0.79 5.66 2.22
CA TRP A 26 -1.49 4.40 2.00
C TRP A 26 -0.79 3.50 0.97
N ILE A 27 -0.27 4.06 -0.13
CA ILE A 27 0.51 3.31 -1.12
C ILE A 27 1.75 2.70 -0.46
N HIS A 28 2.46 3.46 0.38
CA HIS A 28 3.61 2.96 1.11
C HIS A 28 3.25 1.79 2.04
N PHE A 29 2.17 1.93 2.82
CA PHE A 29 1.66 0.85 3.65
C PHE A 29 1.30 -0.39 2.80
N TYR A 30 0.56 -0.20 1.71
CA TYR A 30 0.14 -1.28 0.83
C TYR A 30 1.33 -2.04 0.25
N ASN A 31 2.34 -1.34 -0.27
CA ASN A 31 3.48 -1.96 -0.94
C ASN A 31 4.48 -2.59 0.03
N HIS A 32 4.69 -1.99 1.20
CA HIS A 32 5.79 -2.37 2.10
C HIS A 32 5.35 -3.13 3.36
N HIS A 33 4.09 -3.00 3.80
CA HIS A 33 3.68 -3.48 5.13
C HIS A 33 2.46 -4.39 5.09
N ARG A 34 1.54 -4.17 4.15
CA ARG A 34 0.29 -4.91 4.09
C ARG A 34 0.57 -6.37 3.70
N PRO A 35 0.09 -7.38 4.45
CA PRO A 35 0.25 -8.76 4.05
C PRO A 35 -0.70 -9.13 2.90
N HIS A 36 -0.20 -9.89 1.92
CA HIS A 36 -0.98 -10.41 0.80
C HIS A 36 -0.94 -11.94 0.80
N THR A 37 -2.12 -12.58 0.85
CA THR A 37 -2.24 -14.04 0.80
C THR A 37 -1.64 -14.62 -0.49
N ALA A 38 -1.82 -13.94 -1.63
CA ALA A 38 -1.19 -14.28 -2.90
C ALA A 38 0.35 -14.18 -2.89
N CYS A 39 0.93 -13.54 -1.87
CA CYS A 39 2.37 -13.41 -1.66
C CYS A 39 2.84 -14.21 -0.42
N GLY A 40 2.10 -15.24 0.01
CA GLY A 40 2.46 -16.03 1.18
C GLY A 40 2.36 -15.26 2.50
N ASN A 41 1.40 -14.32 2.58
CA ASN A 41 1.21 -13.41 3.71
C ASN A 41 2.34 -12.38 3.90
N LEU A 42 3.17 -12.17 2.87
CA LEU A 42 4.19 -11.13 2.83
C LEU A 42 3.70 -9.88 2.08
N PRO A 43 4.36 -8.72 2.29
CA PRO A 43 4.03 -7.51 1.54
C PRO A 43 4.46 -7.58 0.07
N PRO A 44 3.80 -6.86 -0.85
CA PRO A 44 4.08 -6.93 -2.28
C PRO A 44 5.54 -6.69 -2.66
N ILE A 45 6.26 -5.83 -1.92
CA ILE A 45 7.69 -5.57 -2.16
C ILE A 45 8.57 -6.83 -2.09
N THR A 46 8.18 -7.86 -1.34
CA THR A 46 9.01 -9.08 -1.22
C THR A 46 9.09 -9.89 -2.52
N ARG A 47 8.20 -9.62 -3.48
CA ARG A 47 8.22 -10.23 -4.80
C ARG A 47 9.08 -9.49 -5.81
N LEU A 48 9.50 -8.27 -5.50
CA LEU A 48 10.45 -7.56 -6.33
C LEU A 48 11.82 -8.19 -6.03
N THR A 49 12.39 -8.90 -7.01
CA THR A 49 13.68 -9.61 -6.90
C THR A 49 14.79 -8.93 -7.70
N ASN A 50 14.49 -7.80 -8.34
CA ASN A 50 15.41 -7.07 -9.21
C ASN A 50 15.42 -5.57 -8.86
N ILE A 51 15.54 -5.25 -7.57
CA ILE A 51 15.81 -3.87 -7.13
C ILE A 51 17.29 -3.82 -6.70
N PRO A 52 18.10 -2.87 -7.21
CA PRO A 52 19.54 -2.79 -6.93
C PRO A 52 19.94 -2.72 -5.45
N ASP A 53 19.01 -2.39 -4.54
CA ASP A 53 19.26 -2.06 -3.13
C ASP A 53 18.82 -3.16 -2.13
N GLN A 54 18.56 -4.39 -2.60
CA GLN A 54 18.08 -5.48 -1.73
C GLN A 54 19.17 -6.31 -1.03
N TYR A 55 20.45 -6.08 -1.33
CA TYR A 55 21.58 -6.87 -0.81
C TYR A 55 22.64 -6.02 -0.10
N ASN A 56 22.23 -5.02 0.68
CA ASN A 56 23.14 -4.30 1.57
C ASN A 56 23.08 -4.85 2.99
#